data_AF-A0A6N6MJI9-F1
#
_entry.id   AF-A0A6N6MJI9-F1
#
_cell.length_a   1.000
_cell.length_b   1.000
_cell.length_c   1.000
_cell.angle_alpha   90.00
_cell.angle_beta   90.00
_cell.angle_gamma   90.00
#
_symmetry.space_group_name_H-M   'P 1'
#
loop_
_entity.id
_entity.type
_entity.pdbx_description
1 polymer ?
#
loop_
_entity_poly.entity_id
_entity_poly.type
_entity_poly.pdbx_seq_one_letter_code
_entity_poly.pdbx_strand_id
1 'polypeptide(L)'
;MSGQADLGSSTRRPEASLVAELERNLSRVERAAAAVSIAILLLVVGYSIGVTPAGASVLVPAMIIGAVALASALLGGLAGFLFGIPRLLARDAPAGNPSDPQPSGEAVANRAGRADGARLTKPLQANSNLEEISDWITKILVGLGLVNAGKVTDAVREGASHVASQGLASGAGADMVVLSIGLASFLLGFLFFYLQTRTRITLMLFATEGMQEKSALPLLLVEAANKAWITSGDGATVATAMSARIGWVKSAVEPVPADREILRVGFDDLRRPEEFAAWGAAQARAGNLEAAETSLRRANALAPSDPRILRRIAEIRALRGDRRGAVETLGEAREKAPNNWRIKRQELLLALYLPVPEGFRRAEPLADALAGHSEAGKDPMVHVWRACAYGQKHRWLREGAADEASLRQAREAALASVERAVELSPEPTSTPRKLLRRLLDPKAEQGDPTENDLEDFKDDDAFRAIVRGR
;
A
#
# COMPACT_ATOMS: atom_id res chain seq x y z
N MET A 1 3.49 58.08 -6.64
CA MET A 1 4.80 57.42 -6.49
C MET A 1 4.56 55.93 -6.62
N SER A 2 5.08 55.37 -7.71
CA SER A 2 4.97 53.97 -8.09
C SER A 2 5.78 53.10 -7.12
N GLY A 3 5.21 51.97 -6.71
CA GLY A 3 5.85 50.97 -5.86
C GLY A 3 5.35 49.59 -6.23
N GLN A 4 5.68 49.15 -7.44
CA GLN A 4 5.63 47.75 -7.85
C GLN A 4 6.64 46.97 -7.00
N ALA A 5 6.14 46.13 -6.08
CA ALA A 5 6.93 45.08 -5.46
C ALA A 5 6.81 43.82 -6.33
N ASP A 6 7.82 43.63 -7.16
CA ASP A 6 8.09 42.42 -7.91
C ASP A 6 8.34 41.25 -6.93
N LEU A 7 7.34 40.38 -6.78
CA LEU A 7 7.48 39.07 -6.11
C LEU A 7 7.47 37.96 -7.16
N GLY A 8 8.27 38.15 -8.21
CA GLY A 8 8.64 37.12 -9.16
C GLY A 8 9.80 36.26 -8.64
N SER A 9 9.54 34.95 -8.52
CA SER A 9 10.54 33.87 -8.64
C SER A 9 11.58 33.68 -7.52
N SER A 10 11.24 32.90 -6.49
CA SER A 10 12.22 31.97 -5.87
C SER A 10 11.56 30.90 -5.01
N THR A 11 10.72 30.06 -5.61
CA THR A 11 10.40 28.75 -5.07
C THR A 11 10.80 27.69 -6.09
N ARG A 12 12.07 27.70 -6.51
CA ARG A 12 12.67 26.49 -7.10
C ARG A 12 12.67 25.44 -5.99
N ARG A 13 11.89 24.39 -6.21
CA ARG A 13 11.74 23.24 -5.30
C ARG A 13 13.12 22.80 -4.78
N PRO A 14 13.31 22.61 -3.47
CA PRO A 14 14.61 22.24 -2.87
C PRO A 14 15.24 20.96 -3.48
N GLU A 15 14.43 20.10 -4.08
CA GLU A 15 14.88 18.92 -4.84
C GLU A 15 15.63 19.27 -6.12
N ALA A 16 15.19 20.30 -6.86
CA ALA A 16 15.84 20.71 -8.10
C ALA A 16 17.23 21.33 -7.84
N SER A 17 17.40 22.03 -6.71
CA SER A 17 18.73 22.51 -6.29
C SER A 17 19.65 21.37 -5.85
N LEU A 18 19.11 20.35 -5.18
CA LEU A 18 19.89 19.21 -4.68
C LEU A 18 20.37 18.29 -5.82
N VAL A 19 19.50 17.98 -6.79
CA VAL A 19 19.87 17.21 -7.98
C VAL A 19 20.92 17.97 -8.80
N ALA A 20 20.72 19.27 -9.04
CA ALA A 20 21.69 20.10 -9.75
C ALA A 20 23.03 20.21 -9.01
N GLU A 21 23.02 20.20 -7.67
CA GLU A 21 24.25 20.18 -6.87
C GLU A 21 24.96 18.82 -6.94
N LEU A 22 24.21 17.72 -6.93
CA LEU A 22 24.74 16.37 -7.07
C LEU A 22 25.37 16.14 -8.45
N GLU A 23 24.72 16.60 -9.52
CA GLU A 23 25.26 16.57 -10.89
C GLU A 23 26.53 17.40 -11.02
N ARG A 24 26.56 18.61 -10.44
CA ARG A 24 27.77 19.44 -10.38
C ARG A 24 28.90 18.74 -9.63
N ASN A 25 28.62 18.06 -8.53
CA ASN A 25 29.64 17.32 -7.78
C ASN A 25 30.11 16.08 -8.54
N LEU A 26 29.22 15.37 -9.23
CA LEU A 26 29.58 14.21 -10.06
C LEU A 26 30.52 14.61 -11.20
N SER A 27 30.25 15.71 -11.90
CA SER A 27 31.14 16.22 -12.95
C SER A 27 32.52 16.68 -12.44
N ARG A 28 32.64 17.07 -11.17
CA ARG A 28 33.94 17.36 -10.55
C ARG A 28 34.73 16.08 -10.30
N VAL A 29 34.06 15.03 -9.81
CA VAL A 29 34.65 13.71 -9.60
C VAL A 29 35.11 13.10 -10.93
N GLU A 30 34.29 13.20 -11.98
CA GLU A 30 34.65 12.72 -13.33
C GLU A 30 35.89 13.44 -13.88
N ARG A 31 35.99 14.77 -13.70
CA ARG A 31 37.17 15.53 -14.09
C ARG A 31 38.42 15.18 -13.26
N ALA A 32 38.26 14.97 -11.96
CA ALA A 32 39.36 14.54 -11.10
C ALA A 32 39.86 13.15 -11.52
N ALA A 33 38.96 12.20 -11.79
CA ALA A 33 39.30 10.88 -12.28
C ALA A 33 40.04 10.96 -13.63
N ALA A 34 39.55 11.76 -14.58
CA ALA A 34 40.21 11.99 -15.86
C ALA A 34 41.63 12.57 -15.69
N ALA A 35 41.81 13.54 -14.80
CA ALA A 35 43.12 14.12 -14.51
C ALA A 35 44.10 13.09 -13.95
N VAL A 36 43.65 12.21 -13.04
CA VAL A 36 44.47 11.12 -12.50
C VAL A 36 44.80 10.08 -13.58
N SER A 37 43.84 9.72 -14.44
CA SER A 37 44.10 8.81 -15.57
C SER A 37 45.13 9.39 -16.55
N ILE A 38 45.07 10.70 -16.82
CA ILE A 38 46.08 11.39 -17.65
C ILE A 38 47.45 11.37 -16.94
N ALA A 39 47.51 11.61 -15.64
CA ALA A 39 48.77 11.54 -14.89
C ALA A 39 49.39 10.12 -14.92
N ILE A 40 48.57 9.08 -14.81
CA ILE A 40 49.02 7.68 -14.97
C ILE A 40 49.55 7.45 -16.39
N LEU A 41 48.83 7.92 -17.43
CA LEU A 41 49.29 7.79 -18.81
C LEU A 41 50.63 8.51 -19.05
N LEU A 42 50.80 9.71 -18.50
CA LEU A 42 52.05 10.46 -18.57
C LEU A 42 53.19 9.73 -17.85
N LEU A 43 52.92 9.09 -16.71
CA LEU A 43 53.89 8.26 -16.00
C LEU A 43 54.29 7.03 -16.82
N VAL A 44 53.32 6.36 -17.47
CA VAL A 44 53.57 5.23 -18.39
C VAL A 44 54.48 5.67 -19.54
N VAL A 45 54.15 6.78 -20.20
CA VAL A 45 54.93 7.30 -21.32
C VAL A 45 56.33 7.74 -20.85
N GLY A 46 56.42 8.48 -19.75
CA GLY A 46 57.70 8.95 -19.19
C GLY A 46 58.63 7.79 -18.81
N TYR A 47 58.09 6.76 -18.15
CA TYR A 47 58.85 5.55 -17.84
C TYR A 47 59.28 4.80 -19.11
N SER A 48 58.37 4.67 -20.08
CA SER A 48 58.63 4.00 -21.36
C SER A 48 59.76 4.69 -22.13
N ILE A 49 59.80 6.03 -22.14
CA ILE A 49 60.91 6.79 -22.73
C ILE A 49 62.22 6.52 -21.99
N GLY A 50 62.18 6.49 -20.66
CA GLY A 50 63.38 6.29 -19.82
C GLY A 50 64.00 4.90 -19.92
N VAL A 51 63.21 3.86 -20.20
CA VAL A 51 63.68 2.46 -20.34
C VAL A 51 64.03 2.07 -21.77
N THR A 52 63.55 2.80 -22.77
CA THR A 52 63.75 2.43 -24.19
C THR A 52 65.14 2.86 -24.68
N PRO A 53 65.99 1.93 -25.18
CA PRO A 53 67.28 2.28 -25.77
C PRO A 53 67.17 3.17 -27.01
N ALA A 54 68.21 3.96 -27.31
CA ALA A 54 68.26 4.79 -28.51
C ALA A 54 68.09 3.95 -29.78
N GLY A 55 67.09 4.28 -30.61
CA GLY A 55 66.74 3.57 -31.84
C GLY A 55 65.67 2.47 -31.68
N ALA A 56 65.22 2.18 -30.46
CA ALA A 56 64.10 1.26 -30.21
C ALA A 56 62.75 2.00 -30.06
N SER A 57 61.64 1.29 -30.21
CA SER A 57 60.29 1.87 -30.14
C SER A 57 59.79 1.98 -28.70
N VAL A 58 59.49 3.22 -28.26
CA VAL A 58 58.87 3.53 -26.95
C VAL A 58 57.44 2.96 -26.84
N LEU A 59 56.81 2.65 -27.97
CA LEU A 59 55.42 2.18 -28.01
C LEU A 59 55.24 0.81 -27.34
N VAL A 60 56.23 -0.07 -27.44
CA VAL A 60 56.13 -1.45 -26.91
C VAL A 60 55.99 -1.46 -25.38
N PRO A 61 56.91 -0.87 -24.59
CA PRO A 61 56.75 -0.81 -23.14
C PRO A 61 55.50 -0.01 -22.71
N ALA A 62 55.15 1.05 -23.44
CA ALA A 62 53.95 1.84 -23.16
C ALA A 62 52.65 1.03 -23.33
N MET A 63 52.56 0.21 -24.38
CA MET A 63 51.40 -0.67 -24.64
C MET A 63 51.30 -1.79 -23.61
N ILE A 64 52.43 -2.36 -23.17
CA ILE A 64 52.44 -3.43 -22.16
C ILE A 64 51.96 -2.89 -20.81
N ILE A 65 52.54 -1.77 -20.34
CA ILE A 65 52.14 -1.16 -19.07
C ILE A 65 50.72 -0.59 -19.18
N GLY A 66 50.35 -0.04 -20.33
CA GLY A 66 48.99 0.42 -20.61
C GLY A 66 47.96 -0.71 -20.57
N ALA A 67 48.30 -1.89 -21.08
CA ALA A 67 47.44 -3.08 -21.00
C ALA A 67 47.26 -3.56 -19.55
N VAL A 68 48.33 -3.55 -18.75
CA VAL A 68 48.24 -3.84 -17.30
C VAL A 68 47.34 -2.83 -16.61
N ALA A 69 47.55 -1.53 -16.85
CA ALA A 69 46.74 -0.47 -16.26
C ALA A 69 45.24 -0.63 -16.61
N LEU A 70 44.93 -0.90 -17.89
CA LEU A 70 43.55 -1.12 -18.33
C LEU A 70 42.94 -2.38 -17.71
N ALA A 71 43.65 -3.50 -17.72
CA ALA A 71 43.16 -4.75 -17.13
C ALA A 71 42.90 -4.58 -15.62
N SER A 72 43.82 -3.95 -14.90
CA SER A 72 43.66 -3.63 -13.49
C SER A 72 42.48 -2.68 -13.25
N ALA A 73 42.30 -1.65 -14.07
CA ALA A 73 41.18 -0.73 -13.97
C ALA A 73 39.82 -1.40 -14.23
N LEU A 74 39.75 -2.35 -15.17
CA LEU A 74 38.53 -3.11 -15.45
C LEU A 74 38.20 -4.09 -14.31
N LEU A 75 39.20 -4.78 -13.76
CA LEU A 75 39.02 -5.63 -12.57
C LEU A 75 38.57 -4.82 -11.36
N GLY A 76 39.21 -3.67 -11.14
CA GLY A 76 38.80 -2.72 -10.12
C GLY A 76 37.38 -2.22 -10.36
N GLY A 77 37.05 -1.87 -11.61
CA GLY A 77 35.73 -1.41 -12.01
C GLY A 77 34.62 -2.43 -11.80
N LEU A 78 34.88 -3.70 -12.11
CA LEU A 78 33.96 -4.81 -11.84
C LEU A 78 33.69 -4.96 -10.33
N ALA A 79 34.74 -4.95 -9.52
CA ALA A 79 34.59 -4.95 -8.07
C ALA A 79 33.82 -3.71 -7.59
N GLY A 80 34.22 -2.51 -8.04
CA GLY A 80 33.57 -1.25 -7.70
C GLY A 80 32.08 -1.25 -8.04
N PHE A 81 31.70 -1.80 -9.19
CA PHE A 81 30.30 -1.99 -9.58
C PHE A 81 29.56 -2.90 -8.59
N LEU A 82 30.08 -4.10 -8.30
CA LEU A 82 29.45 -5.04 -7.36
C LEU A 82 29.25 -4.42 -5.97
N PHE A 83 30.29 -3.79 -5.43
CA PHE A 83 30.23 -3.12 -4.13
C PHE A 83 29.41 -1.81 -4.15
N GLY A 84 29.20 -1.22 -5.33
CA GLY A 84 28.48 0.04 -5.52
C GLY A 84 26.96 -0.11 -5.61
N ILE A 85 26.44 -1.33 -5.74
CA ILE A 85 24.99 -1.59 -5.78
C ILE A 85 24.35 -1.19 -4.42
N PRO A 86 23.37 -0.27 -4.39
CA PRO A 86 22.70 0.15 -3.16
C PRO A 86 21.97 -1.02 -2.48
N ARG A 87 22.14 -1.19 -1.16
CA ARG A 87 21.39 -2.16 -0.35
C ARG A 87 20.18 -1.48 0.28
N LEU A 88 19.00 -1.68 -0.31
CA LEU A 88 17.79 -0.93 0.02
C LEU A 88 16.79 -1.75 0.83
N LEU A 89 16.97 -3.08 0.91
CA LEU A 89 16.06 -4.00 1.59
C LEU A 89 16.50 -4.39 3.01
N ALA A 90 17.73 -4.10 3.41
CA ALA A 90 18.27 -4.50 4.71
C ALA A 90 17.92 -3.54 5.87
N ARG A 91 16.63 -3.27 6.08
CA ARG A 91 16.10 -2.75 7.36
C ARG A 91 14.90 -3.60 7.80
N ASP A 92 15.17 -4.86 8.11
CA ASP A 92 14.36 -5.56 9.09
C ASP A 92 14.62 -4.91 10.46
N ALA A 93 13.74 -4.01 10.87
CA ALA A 93 13.56 -3.72 12.28
C ALA A 93 12.98 -5.00 12.92
N PRO A 94 13.47 -5.43 14.09
CA PRO A 94 12.99 -6.66 14.73
C PRO A 94 11.48 -6.59 14.91
N ALA A 95 10.79 -7.61 14.41
CA ALA A 95 9.37 -7.85 14.65
C ALA A 95 9.11 -7.79 16.15
N GLY A 96 8.39 -6.75 16.58
CA GLY A 96 7.82 -6.68 17.92
C GLY A 96 6.87 -7.86 18.12
N ASN A 97 6.97 -8.49 19.29
CA ASN A 97 6.15 -9.63 19.70
C ASN A 97 4.64 -9.39 19.46
N PRO A 98 3.84 -10.43 19.09
CA PRO A 98 2.40 -10.31 18.84
C PRO A 98 1.51 -10.15 20.10
N SER A 99 2.06 -9.71 21.22
CA SER A 99 1.40 -9.75 22.52
C SER A 99 1.64 -8.47 23.32
N ASP A 100 1.20 -7.34 22.76
CA ASP A 100 0.91 -6.13 23.53
C ASP A 100 -0.42 -5.50 23.08
N PRO A 101 -1.23 -4.92 24.00
CA PRO A 101 -2.60 -4.52 23.74
C PRO A 101 -2.69 -3.30 22.83
N GLN A 102 -3.65 -3.34 21.92
CA GLN A 102 -4.13 -2.22 21.09
C GLN A 102 -4.32 -0.95 21.94
N PRO A 103 -3.64 0.18 21.67
CA PRO A 103 -3.93 1.42 22.39
C PRO A 103 -5.27 1.99 21.90
N SER A 104 -6.11 2.31 22.87
CA SER A 104 -7.40 2.99 22.73
C SER A 104 -7.28 4.39 22.11
N GLY A 105 -8.34 4.79 21.42
CA GLY A 105 -8.42 5.90 20.46
C GLY A 105 -8.30 7.33 20.98
N GLU A 106 -7.67 7.58 22.13
CA GLU A 106 -7.51 8.95 22.67
C GLU A 106 -6.04 9.41 22.77
N ALA A 107 -5.06 8.54 22.57
CA ALA A 107 -3.63 8.89 22.68
C ALA A 107 -2.95 9.30 21.35
N VAL A 108 -3.70 9.37 20.23
CA VAL A 108 -3.15 9.78 18.91
C VAL A 108 -3.17 11.30 18.73
N ALA A 109 -4.02 12.02 19.46
CA ALA A 109 -4.17 13.47 19.32
C ALA A 109 -3.01 14.29 19.92
N ASN A 110 -2.28 13.77 20.91
CA ASN A 110 -1.24 14.52 21.63
C ASN A 110 0.21 14.19 21.26
N ARG A 111 0.46 13.38 20.22
CA ARG A 111 1.81 13.17 19.65
C ARG A 111 2.08 13.91 18.35
N ALA A 112 1.10 14.65 17.82
CA ALA A 112 1.26 15.48 16.63
C ALA A 112 2.06 16.78 16.87
N GLY A 113 2.53 17.04 18.10
CA GLY A 113 3.14 18.32 18.49
C GLY A 113 4.67 18.37 18.55
N ARG A 114 5.40 17.25 18.55
CA ARG A 114 6.88 17.23 18.57
C ARG A 114 7.43 15.96 17.95
N ALA A 115 7.68 15.99 16.65
CA ALA A 115 8.58 15.07 15.97
C ALA A 115 9.28 15.84 14.86
N ASP A 116 10.37 16.51 15.24
CA ASP A 116 11.38 16.98 14.30
C ASP A 116 11.90 15.80 13.46
N GLY A 117 11.92 16.01 12.14
CA GLY A 117 12.99 15.52 11.26
C GLY A 117 13.36 14.03 11.32
N ALA A 118 12.42 13.11 11.12
CA ALA A 118 12.76 11.73 10.77
C ALA A 118 12.01 11.30 9.49
N ARG A 119 12.75 11.38 8.38
CA ARG A 119 12.42 10.95 7.02
C ARG A 119 11.61 9.64 7.01
N LEU A 120 10.36 9.73 6.56
CA LEU A 120 9.58 8.61 6.01
C LEU A 120 10.15 8.25 4.63
N THR A 121 11.35 7.69 4.56
CA THR A 121 11.80 6.98 3.36
C THR A 121 11.21 5.58 3.43
N LYS A 122 10.11 5.37 2.69
CA LYS A 122 9.59 4.03 2.39
C LYS A 122 10.75 3.22 1.76
N PRO A 123 10.94 1.94 2.10
CA PRO A 123 11.99 1.14 1.47
C PRO A 123 11.70 1.04 -0.03
N LEU A 124 12.65 1.53 -0.81
CA LEU A 124 12.68 1.54 -2.27
C LEU A 124 12.52 0.10 -2.77
N GLN A 125 11.45 -0.22 -3.50
CA GLN A 125 11.29 -1.53 -4.15
C GLN A 125 12.16 -1.56 -5.42
N ALA A 126 13.47 -1.66 -5.23
CA ALA A 126 14.39 -2.06 -6.28
C ALA A 126 14.23 -3.57 -6.56
N ASN A 127 14.56 -4.01 -7.77
CA ASN A 127 14.53 -5.42 -8.16
C ASN A 127 15.53 -6.22 -7.29
N SER A 128 15.02 -6.94 -6.28
CA SER A 128 15.85 -7.56 -5.21
C SER A 128 16.81 -8.62 -5.73
N ASN A 129 16.53 -9.22 -6.89
CA ASN A 129 17.35 -10.28 -7.48
C ASN A 129 18.82 -9.85 -7.67
N LEU A 130 19.07 -8.63 -8.15
CA LEU A 130 20.45 -8.17 -8.38
C LEU A 130 21.15 -7.74 -7.08
N GLU A 131 20.39 -7.20 -6.12
CA GLU A 131 20.87 -6.86 -4.78
C GLU A 131 21.30 -8.12 -4.01
N GLU A 132 20.48 -9.16 -4.02
CA GLU A 132 20.73 -10.45 -3.36
C GLU A 132 21.94 -11.18 -3.97
N ILE A 133 22.01 -11.26 -5.31
CA ILE A 133 23.16 -11.87 -6.00
C ILE A 133 24.45 -11.10 -5.69
N SER A 134 24.42 -9.77 -5.72
CA SER A 134 25.60 -8.95 -5.40
C SER A 134 26.04 -9.11 -3.93
N ASP A 135 25.09 -9.16 -2.99
CA ASP A 135 25.43 -9.37 -1.57
C ASP A 135 26.08 -10.74 -1.34
N TRP A 136 25.56 -11.79 -1.97
CA TRP A 136 26.17 -13.12 -1.88
C TRP A 136 27.56 -13.17 -2.51
N ILE A 137 27.73 -12.61 -3.72
CA ILE A 137 29.02 -12.55 -4.41
C ILE A 137 30.04 -11.72 -3.62
N THR A 138 29.66 -10.55 -3.10
CA THR A 138 30.57 -9.69 -2.33
C THR A 138 31.00 -10.35 -1.02
N LYS A 139 30.10 -11.07 -0.32
CA LYS A 139 30.46 -11.88 0.85
C LYS A 139 31.46 -12.99 0.52
N ILE A 140 31.26 -13.71 -0.60
CA ILE A 140 32.20 -14.73 -1.07
C ILE A 140 33.56 -14.11 -1.39
N LEU A 141 33.59 -13.01 -2.15
CA LEU A 141 34.84 -12.34 -2.55
C LEU A 141 35.63 -11.86 -1.34
N VAL A 142 34.98 -11.23 -0.36
CA VAL A 142 35.64 -10.77 0.88
C VAL A 142 36.10 -11.96 1.71
N GLY A 143 35.26 -12.98 1.88
CA GLY A 143 35.59 -14.17 2.67
C GLY A 143 36.75 -14.96 2.09
N LEU A 144 36.70 -15.28 0.80
CA LEU A 144 37.76 -16.02 0.11
C LEU A 144 39.04 -15.17 -0.04
N GLY A 145 38.89 -13.87 -0.26
CA GLY A 145 39.99 -12.91 -0.33
C GLY A 145 40.75 -12.80 0.99
N LEU A 146 40.04 -12.76 2.13
CA LEU A 146 40.67 -12.70 3.45
C LEU A 146 41.46 -13.99 3.77
N VAL A 147 40.88 -15.15 3.45
CA VAL A 147 41.51 -16.46 3.67
C VAL A 147 42.74 -16.66 2.77
N ASN A 148 42.72 -16.12 1.54
CA ASN A 148 43.80 -16.30 0.56
C ASN A 148 44.66 -15.04 0.35
N ALA A 149 44.62 -14.07 1.26
CA ALA A 149 45.28 -12.77 1.08
C ALA A 149 46.79 -12.88 0.77
N GLY A 150 47.48 -13.83 1.42
CA GLY A 150 48.89 -14.12 1.13
C GLY A 150 49.10 -14.57 -0.32
N LYS A 151 48.37 -15.59 -0.76
CA LYS A 151 48.46 -16.12 -2.14
C LYS A 151 48.13 -15.09 -3.21
N VAL A 152 47.16 -14.21 -2.93
CA VAL A 152 46.81 -13.10 -3.84
C VAL A 152 47.97 -12.11 -3.95
N THR A 153 48.61 -11.77 -2.83
CA THR A 153 49.76 -10.86 -2.80
C THR A 153 50.94 -11.46 -3.55
N ASP A 154 51.20 -12.75 -3.37
CA ASP A 154 52.27 -13.47 -4.07
C ASP A 154 52.01 -13.53 -5.57
N ALA A 155 50.79 -13.86 -6.00
CA ALA A 155 50.41 -13.91 -7.41
C ALA A 155 50.51 -12.54 -8.10
N VAL A 156 50.16 -11.44 -7.41
CA VAL A 156 50.31 -10.08 -7.94
C VAL A 156 51.78 -9.71 -8.10
N ARG A 157 52.62 -10.05 -7.10
CA ARG A 157 54.06 -9.82 -7.16
C ARG A 157 54.73 -10.63 -8.27
N GLU A 158 54.38 -11.92 -8.38
CA GLU A 158 54.88 -12.81 -9.43
C GLU A 158 54.46 -12.33 -10.81
N GLY A 159 53.20 -11.93 -10.99
CA GLY A 159 52.70 -11.35 -12.24
C GLY A 159 53.43 -10.06 -12.62
N ALA A 160 53.65 -9.15 -11.67
CA ALA A 160 54.42 -7.94 -11.90
C ALA A 160 55.88 -8.23 -12.29
N SER A 161 56.51 -9.19 -11.61
CA SER A 161 57.86 -9.66 -11.93
C SER A 161 57.95 -10.31 -13.32
N HIS A 162 56.93 -11.08 -13.70
CA HIS A 162 56.84 -11.70 -15.02
C HIS A 162 56.72 -10.64 -16.13
N VAL A 163 55.82 -9.67 -15.97
CA VAL A 163 55.68 -8.55 -16.93
C VAL A 163 56.96 -7.72 -17.00
N ALA A 164 57.62 -7.47 -15.86
CA ALA A 164 58.87 -6.72 -15.81
C ALA A 164 60.03 -7.45 -16.52
N SER A 165 60.17 -8.76 -16.29
CA SER A 165 61.27 -9.56 -16.83
C SER A 165 61.08 -9.93 -18.30
N GLN A 166 59.86 -10.32 -18.70
CA GLN A 166 59.56 -10.78 -20.07
C GLN A 166 59.08 -9.64 -20.99
N GLY A 167 58.33 -8.68 -20.45
CA GLY A 167 57.72 -7.60 -21.23
C GLY A 167 58.54 -6.31 -21.29
N LEU A 168 59.34 -6.02 -20.25
CA LEU A 168 60.07 -4.74 -20.12
C LEU A 168 61.60 -4.90 -20.09
N ALA A 169 62.10 -6.09 -20.46
CA ALA A 169 63.53 -6.41 -20.55
C ALA A 169 64.35 -6.06 -19.29
N SER A 170 63.74 -6.16 -18.10
CA SER A 170 64.38 -5.92 -16.80
C SER A 170 64.96 -4.51 -16.61
N GLY A 171 64.27 -3.48 -17.10
CA GLY A 171 64.57 -2.09 -16.76
C GLY A 171 64.59 -1.85 -15.24
N ALA A 172 65.44 -0.94 -14.76
CA ALA A 172 65.57 -0.66 -13.33
C ALA A 172 64.21 -0.27 -12.73
N GLY A 173 63.78 -1.01 -11.69
CA GLY A 173 62.51 -0.78 -10.99
C GLY A 173 61.23 -1.09 -11.79
N ALA A 174 61.31 -1.86 -12.88
CA ALA A 174 60.16 -2.22 -13.72
C ALA A 174 59.04 -2.94 -12.95
N ASP A 175 59.40 -3.83 -12.03
CA ASP A 175 58.46 -4.55 -11.16
C ASP A 175 57.68 -3.59 -10.25
N MET A 176 58.36 -2.61 -9.65
CA MET A 176 57.74 -1.58 -8.82
C MET A 176 56.79 -0.70 -9.62
N VAL A 177 57.18 -0.29 -10.84
CA VAL A 177 56.35 0.55 -11.71
C VAL A 177 55.10 -0.19 -12.16
N VAL A 178 55.24 -1.45 -12.61
CA VAL A 178 54.09 -2.29 -13.00
C VAL A 178 53.13 -2.48 -11.82
N LEU A 179 53.65 -2.78 -10.62
CA LEU A 179 52.85 -2.99 -9.42
C LEU A 179 52.14 -1.71 -8.96
N SER A 180 52.85 -0.57 -8.93
CA SER A 180 52.26 0.72 -8.55
C SER A 180 51.20 1.19 -9.54
N ILE A 181 51.46 1.07 -10.85
CA ILE A 181 50.49 1.47 -11.89
C ILE A 181 49.29 0.53 -11.89
N GLY A 182 49.49 -0.79 -11.77
CA GLY A 182 48.41 -1.76 -11.65
C GLY A 182 47.52 -1.49 -10.44
N LEU A 183 48.13 -1.30 -9.25
CA LEU A 183 47.39 -0.99 -8.03
C LEU A 183 46.64 0.35 -8.12
N ALA A 184 47.29 1.40 -8.60
CA ALA A 184 46.67 2.72 -8.77
C ALA A 184 45.49 2.64 -9.75
N SER A 185 45.65 1.92 -10.85
CA SER A 185 44.59 1.74 -11.86
C SER A 185 43.44 0.91 -11.34
N PHE A 186 43.70 -0.16 -10.57
CA PHE A 186 42.68 -0.94 -9.89
C PHE A 186 41.88 -0.10 -8.90
N LEU A 187 42.55 0.66 -8.03
CA LEU A 187 41.88 1.51 -7.04
C LEU A 187 41.06 2.63 -7.71
N LEU A 188 41.57 3.23 -8.77
CA LEU A 188 40.87 4.25 -9.53
C LEU A 188 39.64 3.69 -10.24
N GLY A 189 39.77 2.52 -10.89
CA GLY A 189 38.65 1.81 -11.50
C GLY A 189 37.58 1.44 -10.47
N PHE A 190 38.01 0.89 -9.33
CA PHE A 190 37.13 0.57 -8.21
C PHE A 190 36.36 1.80 -7.73
N LEU A 191 37.06 2.87 -7.38
CA LEU A 191 36.43 4.07 -6.83
C LEU A 191 35.49 4.73 -7.85
N PHE A 192 35.90 4.82 -9.12
CA PHE A 192 35.08 5.41 -10.18
C PHE A 192 33.78 4.64 -10.37
N PHE A 193 33.85 3.33 -10.62
CA PHE A 193 32.64 2.53 -10.83
C PHE A 193 31.81 2.39 -9.57
N TYR A 194 32.42 2.35 -8.39
CA TYR A 194 31.71 2.36 -7.11
C TYR A 194 30.87 3.63 -6.94
N LEU A 195 31.47 4.81 -7.12
CA LEU A 195 30.76 6.08 -7.00
C LEU A 195 29.70 6.23 -8.09
N GLN A 196 30.02 5.88 -9.34
CA GLN A 196 29.07 5.98 -10.45
C GLN A 196 27.88 5.03 -10.25
N THR A 197 28.12 3.78 -9.88
CA THR A 197 27.07 2.79 -9.63
C THR A 197 26.19 3.24 -8.47
N ARG A 198 26.81 3.62 -7.35
CA ARG A 198 26.08 4.05 -6.16
C ARG A 198 25.27 5.30 -6.42
N THR A 199 25.84 6.34 -7.04
CA THR A 199 25.15 7.60 -7.27
C THR A 199 24.14 7.50 -8.39
N ARG A 200 24.48 6.94 -9.55
CA ARG A 200 23.56 6.90 -10.70
C ARG A 200 22.41 5.92 -10.52
N ILE A 201 22.62 4.75 -9.91
CA ILE A 201 21.50 3.83 -9.60
C ILE A 201 20.58 4.48 -8.57
N THR A 202 21.15 5.09 -7.52
CA THR A 202 20.35 5.81 -6.52
C THR A 202 19.54 6.95 -7.16
N LEU A 203 20.18 7.77 -8.01
CA LEU A 203 19.50 8.83 -8.75
C LEU A 203 18.44 8.31 -9.72
N MET A 204 18.74 7.23 -10.45
CA MET A 204 17.81 6.62 -11.41
C MET A 204 16.59 6.08 -10.68
N LEU A 205 16.76 5.43 -9.53
CA LEU A 205 15.66 4.98 -8.68
C LEU A 205 14.81 6.15 -8.18
N PHE A 206 15.44 7.22 -7.67
CA PHE A 206 14.72 8.44 -7.28
C PHE A 206 14.01 9.13 -8.46
N ALA A 207 14.60 9.12 -9.66
CA ALA A 207 14.00 9.72 -10.84
C ALA A 207 12.83 8.89 -11.39
N THR A 208 12.92 7.56 -11.34
CA THR A 208 11.80 6.66 -11.70
C THR A 208 10.65 6.78 -10.71
N GLU A 209 10.94 6.91 -9.41
CA GLU A 209 9.91 7.19 -8.42
C GLU A 209 9.34 8.60 -8.58
N GLY A 210 10.15 9.64 -8.85
CA GLY A 210 9.69 10.99 -9.14
C GLY A 210 8.77 11.09 -10.38
N MET A 211 8.93 10.18 -11.34
CA MET A 211 7.99 10.02 -12.46
C MET A 211 6.71 9.24 -12.07
N GLN A 212 6.77 8.35 -11.08
CA GLN A 212 5.59 7.73 -10.44
C GLN A 212 4.93 8.64 -9.36
N GLU A 213 5.64 9.66 -8.87
CA GLU A 213 5.29 10.57 -7.77
C GLU A 213 4.62 11.88 -8.23
N LYS A 214 4.01 11.91 -9.42
CA LYS A 214 2.94 12.91 -9.67
C LYS A 214 1.63 12.43 -9.06
N SER A 215 1.69 12.19 -7.77
CA SER A 215 0.53 12.03 -6.91
C SER A 215 -0.25 13.35 -6.90
N ALA A 216 -1.47 13.36 -7.43
CA ALA A 216 -2.28 14.57 -7.42
C ALA A 216 -2.70 14.99 -6.01
N LEU A 217 -2.69 14.05 -5.05
CA LEU A 217 -3.11 14.28 -3.68
C LEU A 217 -2.02 13.88 -2.66
N PRO A 218 -1.71 14.71 -1.65
CA PRO A 218 -0.87 14.32 -0.53
C PRO A 218 -1.36 13.03 0.15
N LEU A 219 -0.44 12.11 0.47
CA LEU A 219 -0.75 10.80 1.05
C LEU A 219 -1.60 10.89 2.33
N LEU A 220 -1.32 11.86 3.20
CA LEU A 220 -2.07 12.10 4.43
C LEU A 220 -3.56 12.41 4.17
N LEU A 221 -3.87 13.15 3.10
CA LEU A 221 -5.25 13.45 2.73
C LEU A 221 -5.95 12.21 2.19
N VAL A 222 -5.26 11.46 1.32
CA VAL A 222 -5.76 10.19 0.76
C VAL A 222 -6.09 9.21 1.89
N GLU A 223 -5.18 9.04 2.84
CA GLU A 223 -5.39 8.16 3.99
C GLU A 223 -6.54 8.62 4.89
N ALA A 224 -6.61 9.91 5.20
CA ALA A 224 -7.67 10.46 6.04
C ALA A 224 -9.05 10.22 5.42
N ALA A 225 -9.21 10.53 4.12
CA ALA A 225 -10.47 10.33 3.42
C ALA A 225 -10.86 8.86 3.24
N ASN A 226 -9.87 7.97 3.04
CA ASN A 226 -10.07 6.53 2.92
C ASN A 226 -10.25 5.80 4.26
N LYS A 227 -9.90 6.40 5.39
CA LYS A 227 -10.23 5.88 6.73
C LYS A 227 -11.61 6.37 7.19
N ALA A 228 -11.97 7.58 6.79
CA ALA A 228 -13.28 8.16 7.08
C ALA A 228 -14.41 7.33 6.47
N TRP A 229 -15.48 7.19 7.25
CA TRP A 229 -16.71 6.55 6.79
C TRP A 229 -17.39 7.42 5.73
N ILE A 230 -18.12 6.78 4.82
CA ILE A 230 -18.99 7.48 3.88
C ILE A 230 -20.35 7.73 4.54
N THR A 231 -20.86 6.72 5.26
CA THR A 231 -22.08 6.81 6.08
C THR A 231 -21.79 6.67 7.57
N SER A 232 -22.74 6.97 8.45
CA SER A 232 -22.58 6.68 9.88
C SER A 232 -22.27 5.18 10.04
N GLY A 233 -21.14 4.84 10.67
CA GLY A 233 -20.60 3.48 10.68
C GLY A 233 -21.40 2.47 11.51
N ASP A 234 -22.54 2.90 12.04
CA ASP A 234 -23.57 2.04 12.63
C ASP A 234 -24.51 1.43 11.56
N GLY A 235 -24.40 1.84 10.28
CA GLY A 235 -25.25 1.35 9.19
C GLY A 235 -26.68 1.91 9.23
N ALA A 236 -27.00 2.77 10.19
CA ALA A 236 -28.33 3.34 10.36
C ALA A 236 -28.69 4.26 9.18
N THR A 237 -27.73 5.03 8.67
CA THR A 237 -27.93 5.90 7.50
C THR A 237 -28.27 5.08 6.25
N VAL A 238 -27.57 3.97 6.03
CA VAL A 238 -27.82 3.08 4.89
C VAL A 238 -29.17 2.39 5.05
N ALA A 239 -29.49 1.85 6.22
CA ALA A 239 -30.79 1.26 6.51
C ALA A 239 -31.92 2.29 6.28
N THR A 240 -31.79 3.50 6.82
CA THR A 240 -32.76 4.59 6.62
C THR A 240 -32.93 4.94 5.15
N ALA A 241 -31.83 5.02 4.38
CA ALA A 241 -31.88 5.28 2.95
C ALA A 241 -32.56 4.14 2.18
N MET A 242 -32.41 2.90 2.64
CA MET A 242 -33.10 1.74 2.08
C MET A 242 -34.59 1.71 2.43
N SER A 243 -34.98 2.08 3.65
CA SER A 243 -36.37 2.12 4.10
C SER A 243 -37.16 3.30 3.50
N ALA A 244 -36.50 4.46 3.31
CA ALA A 244 -37.12 5.64 2.74
C ALA A 244 -37.65 5.36 1.32
N ARG A 245 -38.97 5.36 1.16
CA ARG A 245 -39.64 4.98 -0.10
C ARG A 245 -39.65 6.05 -1.18
N ILE A 246 -38.89 7.14 -1.00
CA ILE A 246 -38.51 8.23 -1.91
C ILE A 246 -38.09 9.34 -0.95
N GLY A 247 -36.81 9.68 -0.90
CA GLY A 247 -36.32 10.73 -0.01
C GLY A 247 -34.84 10.60 0.26
N TRP A 248 -34.09 11.55 -0.28
CA TRP A 248 -32.65 11.68 -0.11
C TRP A 248 -32.27 11.69 1.38
N VAL A 249 -31.53 10.67 1.83
CA VAL A 249 -30.82 10.79 3.10
C VAL A 249 -29.61 11.68 2.84
N LYS A 250 -29.68 12.95 3.27
CA LYS A 250 -28.48 13.79 3.36
C LYS A 250 -27.45 12.98 4.16
N SER A 251 -26.28 12.76 3.57
CA SER A 251 -25.15 12.12 4.24
C SER A 251 -25.02 12.71 5.64
N ALA A 252 -25.31 11.91 6.67
CA ALA A 252 -25.31 12.34 8.06
C ALA A 252 -23.91 12.53 8.64
N VAL A 253 -22.86 12.24 7.84
CA VAL A 253 -21.47 12.36 8.26
C VAL A 253 -20.93 13.73 7.85
N GLU A 254 -20.40 14.47 8.81
CA GLU A 254 -19.70 15.73 8.54
C GLU A 254 -18.50 15.50 7.60
N PRO A 255 -18.28 16.40 6.62
CA PRO A 255 -17.08 16.35 5.78
C PRO A 255 -15.81 16.34 6.64
N VAL A 256 -14.87 15.45 6.35
CA VAL A 256 -13.59 15.45 7.05
C VAL A 256 -12.72 16.59 6.50
N PRO A 257 -11.79 17.16 7.29
CA PRO A 257 -10.94 18.28 6.83
C PRO A 257 -10.22 17.99 5.49
N ALA A 258 -9.87 16.73 5.23
CA ALA A 258 -9.25 16.31 3.99
C ALA A 258 -10.14 16.47 2.75
N ASP A 259 -11.47 16.38 2.90
CA ASP A 259 -12.41 16.45 1.78
C ASP A 259 -12.33 17.79 1.06
N ARG A 260 -12.16 18.89 1.82
CA ARG A 260 -12.08 20.24 1.25
C ARG A 260 -10.91 20.40 0.27
N GLU A 261 -9.78 19.77 0.57
CA GLU A 261 -8.61 19.81 -0.28
C GLU A 261 -8.73 18.81 -1.43
N ILE A 262 -9.25 17.60 -1.17
CA ILE A 262 -9.44 16.57 -2.19
C ILE A 262 -10.41 17.02 -3.28
N LEU A 263 -11.50 17.69 -2.92
CA LEU A 263 -12.52 18.17 -3.86
C LEU A 263 -12.04 19.31 -4.76
N ARG A 264 -10.89 19.94 -4.45
CA ARG A 264 -10.26 20.94 -5.33
C ARG A 264 -9.43 20.32 -6.45
N VAL A 265 -9.10 19.04 -6.35
CA VAL A 265 -8.30 18.32 -7.35
C VAL A 265 -9.22 17.76 -8.44
N GLY A 266 -8.82 17.99 -9.70
CA GLY A 266 -9.54 17.50 -10.86
C GLY A 266 -9.49 15.98 -10.97
N PHE A 267 -10.57 15.37 -11.45
CA PHE A 267 -10.64 13.92 -11.63
C PHE A 267 -9.53 13.38 -12.54
N ASP A 268 -9.17 14.13 -13.59
CA ASP A 268 -8.16 13.74 -14.60
C ASP A 268 -6.72 13.82 -14.08
N ASP A 269 -6.50 14.50 -12.95
CA ASP A 269 -5.18 14.59 -12.31
C ASP A 269 -4.87 13.32 -11.51
N LEU A 270 -5.90 12.61 -11.04
CA LEU A 270 -5.78 11.40 -10.22
C LEU A 270 -5.15 10.25 -11.03
N ARG A 271 -4.26 9.49 -10.39
CA ARG A 271 -3.54 8.39 -11.04
C ARG A 271 -3.66 7.06 -10.31
N ARG A 272 -3.78 7.10 -8.98
CA ARG A 272 -3.69 5.91 -8.13
C ARG A 272 -5.07 5.43 -7.65
N PRO A 273 -5.28 4.12 -7.48
CA PRO A 273 -6.56 3.60 -7.00
C PRO A 273 -6.98 4.21 -5.66
N GLU A 274 -6.03 4.46 -4.75
CA GLU A 274 -6.31 5.08 -3.45
C GLU A 274 -6.75 6.54 -3.58
N GLU A 275 -6.22 7.27 -4.57
CA GLU A 275 -6.61 8.65 -4.86
C GLU A 275 -8.03 8.72 -5.42
N PHE A 276 -8.35 7.86 -6.39
CA PHE A 276 -9.70 7.71 -6.90
C PHE A 276 -10.69 7.27 -5.80
N ALA A 277 -10.27 6.39 -4.89
CA ALA A 277 -11.08 5.99 -3.75
C ALA A 277 -11.31 7.14 -2.75
N ALA A 278 -10.27 7.93 -2.45
CA ALA A 278 -10.34 9.07 -1.55
C ALA A 278 -11.22 10.18 -2.13
N TRP A 279 -11.02 10.51 -3.41
CA TRP A 279 -11.85 11.46 -4.14
C TRP A 279 -13.30 11.00 -4.21
N GLY A 280 -13.54 9.73 -4.50
CA GLY A 280 -14.88 9.16 -4.49
C GLY A 280 -15.56 9.24 -3.11
N ALA A 281 -14.82 8.97 -2.03
CA ALA A 281 -15.33 9.10 -0.67
C ALA A 281 -15.66 10.56 -0.29
N ALA A 282 -14.80 11.51 -0.69
CA ALA A 282 -15.04 12.93 -0.48
C ALA A 282 -16.27 13.43 -1.25
N GLN A 283 -16.43 13.01 -2.51
CA GLN A 283 -17.63 13.31 -3.30
C GLN A 283 -18.90 12.75 -2.67
N ALA A 284 -18.83 11.53 -2.14
CA ALA A 284 -19.97 10.89 -1.49
C ALA A 284 -20.43 11.66 -0.26
N ARG A 285 -19.50 12.07 0.61
CA ARG A 285 -19.78 12.90 1.80
C ARG A 285 -20.28 14.30 1.41
N ALA A 286 -19.86 14.82 0.26
CA ALA A 286 -20.40 16.06 -0.31
C ALA A 286 -21.78 15.89 -0.96
N GLY A 287 -22.34 14.67 -1.03
CA GLY A 287 -23.64 14.37 -1.63
C GLY A 287 -23.61 14.08 -3.14
N ASN A 288 -22.43 14.12 -3.77
CA ASN A 288 -22.24 13.88 -5.20
C ASN A 288 -22.08 12.37 -5.50
N LEU A 289 -23.15 11.61 -5.28
CA LEU A 289 -23.11 10.14 -5.33
C LEU A 289 -22.73 9.57 -6.72
N GLU A 290 -23.11 10.24 -7.82
CA GLU A 290 -22.76 9.78 -9.17
C GLU A 290 -21.27 9.93 -9.49
N ALA A 291 -20.69 11.06 -9.10
CA ALA A 291 -19.26 11.31 -9.21
C ALA A 291 -18.47 10.34 -8.31
N ALA A 292 -18.97 10.09 -7.11
CA ALA A 292 -18.39 9.14 -6.17
C ALA A 292 -18.31 7.73 -6.77
N GLU A 293 -19.41 7.22 -7.32
CA GLU A 293 -19.45 5.90 -7.95
C GLU A 293 -18.54 5.83 -9.17
N THR A 294 -18.52 6.86 -10.01
CA THR A 294 -17.63 6.91 -11.19
C THR A 294 -16.16 6.83 -10.78
N SER A 295 -15.77 7.56 -9.74
CA SER A 295 -14.41 7.52 -9.21
C SER A 295 -14.05 6.18 -8.59
N LEU A 296 -14.95 5.60 -7.80
CA LEU A 296 -14.71 4.28 -7.21
C LEU A 296 -14.66 3.16 -8.26
N ARG A 297 -15.44 3.25 -9.34
CA ARG A 297 -15.30 2.32 -10.49
C ARG A 297 -13.95 2.44 -11.16
N ARG A 298 -13.42 3.67 -11.30
CA ARG A 298 -12.05 3.87 -11.80
C ARG A 298 -11.01 3.29 -10.85
N ALA A 299 -11.18 3.47 -9.54
CA ALA A 299 -10.32 2.84 -8.53
C ALA A 299 -10.35 1.30 -8.63
N ASN A 300 -11.54 0.71 -8.78
CA ASN A 300 -11.72 -0.74 -8.92
C ASN A 300 -11.09 -1.27 -10.21
N ALA A 301 -11.14 -0.51 -11.32
CA ALA A 301 -10.48 -0.89 -12.56
C ALA A 301 -8.95 -0.95 -12.43
N LEU A 302 -8.36 -0.12 -11.56
CA LEU A 302 -6.92 -0.10 -11.29
C LEU A 302 -6.51 -1.14 -10.23
N ALA A 303 -7.40 -1.47 -9.28
CA ALA A 303 -7.16 -2.44 -8.21
C ALA A 303 -8.34 -3.43 -8.09
N PRO A 304 -8.57 -4.31 -9.08
CA PRO A 304 -9.76 -5.17 -9.15
C PRO A 304 -9.79 -6.27 -8.08
N SER A 305 -8.69 -6.52 -7.39
CA SER A 305 -8.61 -7.47 -6.28
C SER A 305 -8.96 -6.86 -4.92
N ASP A 306 -9.13 -5.54 -4.80
CA ASP A 306 -9.38 -4.88 -3.51
C ASP A 306 -10.88 -4.91 -3.13
N PRO A 307 -11.30 -5.76 -2.17
CA PRO A 307 -12.70 -5.85 -1.76
C PRO A 307 -13.19 -4.58 -1.05
N ARG A 308 -12.28 -3.72 -0.54
CA ARG A 308 -12.63 -2.49 0.17
C ARG A 308 -13.23 -1.46 -0.78
N ILE A 309 -12.78 -1.44 -2.04
CA ILE A 309 -13.29 -0.54 -3.08
C ILE A 309 -14.71 -0.97 -3.46
N LEU A 310 -14.93 -2.27 -3.71
CA LEU A 310 -16.27 -2.81 -4.00
C LEU A 310 -17.25 -2.55 -2.86
N ARG A 311 -16.82 -2.75 -1.60
CA ARG A 311 -17.65 -2.41 -0.43
C ARG A 311 -18.08 -0.94 -0.43
N ARG A 312 -17.20 -0.02 -0.81
CA ARG A 312 -17.51 1.42 -0.94
C ARG A 312 -18.46 1.67 -2.11
N ILE A 313 -18.28 1.03 -3.27
CA ILE A 313 -19.21 1.14 -4.41
C ILE A 313 -20.61 0.69 -3.98
N ALA A 314 -20.72 -0.43 -3.27
CA ALA A 314 -22.00 -0.92 -2.76
C ALA A 314 -22.68 0.07 -1.82
N GLU A 315 -21.91 0.70 -0.93
CA GLU A 315 -22.40 1.75 -0.02
C GLU A 315 -22.96 2.96 -0.80
N ILE A 316 -22.29 3.39 -1.88
CA ILE A 316 -22.78 4.45 -2.76
C ILE A 316 -24.04 4.02 -3.51
N ARG A 317 -24.08 2.82 -4.09
CA ARG A 317 -25.26 2.29 -4.78
C ARG A 317 -26.48 2.22 -3.87
N ALA A 318 -26.27 1.79 -2.63
CA ALA A 318 -27.31 1.82 -1.61
C ALA A 318 -27.78 3.27 -1.37
N LEU A 319 -26.90 4.23 -1.14
CA LEU A 319 -27.32 5.64 -0.96
C LEU A 319 -28.07 6.21 -2.17
N ARG A 320 -27.80 5.72 -3.38
CA ARG A 320 -28.51 6.08 -4.62
C ARG A 320 -29.88 5.40 -4.78
N GLY A 321 -30.23 4.46 -3.90
CA GLY A 321 -31.43 3.64 -4.00
C GLY A 321 -31.30 2.41 -4.91
N ASP A 322 -30.12 2.15 -5.48
CA ASP A 322 -29.82 0.94 -6.25
C ASP A 322 -29.52 -0.24 -5.31
N ARG A 323 -30.60 -0.78 -4.72
CA ARG A 323 -30.51 -1.86 -3.73
C ARG A 323 -29.93 -3.14 -4.34
N ARG A 324 -30.39 -3.52 -5.53
CA ARG A 324 -29.94 -4.74 -6.21
C ARG A 324 -28.47 -4.65 -6.59
N GLY A 325 -28.06 -3.56 -7.24
CA GLY A 325 -26.66 -3.36 -7.60
C GLY A 325 -25.74 -3.28 -6.37
N ALA A 326 -26.19 -2.71 -5.25
CA ALA A 326 -25.42 -2.71 -4.01
C ALA A 326 -25.18 -4.13 -3.47
N VAL A 327 -26.22 -4.96 -3.43
CA VAL A 327 -26.14 -6.34 -2.94
C VAL A 327 -25.30 -7.22 -3.87
N GLU A 328 -25.44 -7.09 -5.19
CA GLU A 328 -24.57 -7.73 -6.18
C GLU A 328 -23.09 -7.38 -5.98
N THR A 329 -22.79 -6.09 -5.80
CA THR A 329 -21.42 -5.60 -5.57
C THR A 329 -20.81 -6.16 -4.28
N LEU A 330 -21.61 -6.32 -3.21
CA LEU A 330 -21.14 -6.96 -1.98
C LEU A 330 -20.90 -8.46 -2.15
N GLY A 331 -21.67 -9.12 -3.02
CA GLY A 331 -21.41 -10.49 -3.44
C GLY A 331 -20.02 -10.63 -4.06
N GLU A 332 -19.68 -9.77 -5.02
CA GLU A 332 -18.33 -9.72 -5.62
C GLU A 332 -17.25 -9.41 -4.57
N ALA A 333 -17.50 -8.47 -3.65
CA ALA A 333 -16.57 -8.13 -2.58
C ALA A 333 -16.33 -9.33 -1.65
N ARG A 334 -17.38 -10.11 -1.36
CA ARG A 334 -17.32 -11.32 -0.53
C ARG A 334 -16.55 -12.44 -1.24
N GLU A 335 -16.71 -12.61 -2.54
CA GLU A 335 -15.91 -13.59 -3.30
C GLU A 335 -14.41 -13.30 -3.23
N LYS A 336 -14.03 -12.01 -3.24
CA LYS A 336 -12.63 -11.58 -3.08
C LYS A 336 -12.13 -11.62 -1.64
N ALA A 337 -13.02 -11.67 -0.66
CA ALA A 337 -12.69 -11.73 0.76
C ALA A 337 -13.66 -12.64 1.54
N PRO A 338 -13.62 -13.96 1.31
CA PRO A 338 -14.63 -14.90 1.84
C PRO A 338 -14.67 -14.97 3.37
N ASN A 339 -13.53 -14.72 4.01
CA ASN A 339 -13.39 -14.74 5.47
C ASN A 339 -13.73 -13.39 6.14
N ASN A 340 -14.04 -12.35 5.36
CA ASN A 340 -14.38 -11.05 5.91
C ASN A 340 -15.87 -11.01 6.28
N TRP A 341 -16.17 -11.39 7.52
CA TRP A 341 -17.54 -11.43 8.04
C TRP A 341 -18.24 -10.06 8.02
N ARG A 342 -17.50 -8.95 8.05
CA ARG A 342 -18.09 -7.59 7.98
C ARG A 342 -18.70 -7.29 6.61
N ILE A 343 -18.09 -7.76 5.52
CA ILE A 343 -18.67 -7.65 4.17
C ILE A 343 -19.95 -8.48 4.09
N LYS A 344 -19.89 -9.73 4.56
CA LYS A 344 -21.05 -10.63 4.60
C LYS A 344 -22.20 -10.05 5.43
N ARG A 345 -21.89 -9.43 6.57
CA ARG A 345 -22.84 -8.74 7.44
C ARG A 345 -23.51 -7.56 6.73
N GLN A 346 -22.76 -6.77 5.97
CA GLN A 346 -23.31 -5.67 5.19
C GLN A 346 -24.20 -6.20 4.05
N GLU A 347 -23.81 -7.30 3.40
CA GLU A 347 -24.62 -7.96 2.36
C GLU A 347 -25.95 -8.47 2.94
N LEU A 348 -25.92 -9.09 4.13
CA LEU A 348 -27.12 -9.53 4.86
C LEU A 348 -28.10 -8.37 5.07
N LEU A 349 -27.64 -7.27 5.64
CA LEU A 349 -28.50 -6.11 5.90
C LEU A 349 -29.15 -5.62 4.61
N LEU A 350 -28.37 -5.43 3.54
CA LEU A 350 -28.92 -4.90 2.28
C LEU A 350 -29.83 -5.90 1.57
N ALA A 351 -29.57 -7.20 1.69
CA ALA A 351 -30.41 -8.24 1.11
C ALA A 351 -31.84 -8.22 1.67
N LEU A 352 -32.02 -7.89 2.96
CA LEU A 352 -33.35 -7.79 3.58
C LEU A 352 -34.25 -6.71 2.95
N TYR A 353 -33.67 -5.74 2.27
CA TYR A 353 -34.40 -4.66 1.59
C TYR A 353 -34.66 -4.93 0.10
N LEU A 354 -34.25 -6.10 -0.42
CA LEU A 354 -34.66 -6.54 -1.75
C LEU A 354 -36.12 -7.04 -1.73
N PRO A 355 -36.83 -7.00 -2.88
CA PRO A 355 -38.19 -7.52 -2.95
C PRO A 355 -38.28 -8.99 -2.52
N VAL A 356 -39.29 -9.34 -1.74
CA VAL A 356 -39.62 -10.72 -1.43
C VAL A 356 -40.04 -11.43 -2.74
N PRO A 357 -39.55 -12.65 -3.04
CA PRO A 357 -38.75 -13.53 -2.18
C PRO A 357 -37.23 -13.43 -2.36
N GLU A 358 -36.74 -12.59 -3.27
CA GLU A 358 -35.29 -12.42 -3.55
C GLU A 358 -34.52 -12.06 -2.27
N GLY A 359 -35.08 -11.14 -1.47
CA GLY A 359 -34.44 -10.64 -0.25
C GLY A 359 -34.13 -11.73 0.77
N PHE A 360 -35.15 -12.41 1.30
CA PHE A 360 -34.92 -13.45 2.30
C PHE A 360 -34.14 -14.66 1.74
N ARG A 361 -34.33 -15.02 0.46
CA ARG A 361 -33.57 -16.12 -0.16
C ARG A 361 -32.08 -15.86 -0.20
N ARG A 362 -31.68 -14.58 -0.33
CA ARG A 362 -30.27 -14.18 -0.25
C ARG A 362 -29.82 -13.96 1.19
N ALA A 363 -30.67 -13.40 2.04
CA ALA A 363 -30.35 -13.11 3.43
C ALA A 363 -30.18 -14.36 4.30
N GLU A 364 -31.04 -15.38 4.16
CA GLU A 364 -31.04 -16.60 4.98
C GLU A 364 -29.66 -17.29 5.06
N PRO A 365 -29.02 -17.70 3.94
CA PRO A 365 -27.71 -18.36 4.02
C PRO A 365 -26.59 -17.46 4.56
N LEU A 366 -26.69 -16.14 4.35
CA LEU A 366 -25.73 -15.18 4.91
C LEU A 366 -25.90 -15.09 6.43
N ALA A 367 -27.14 -15.02 6.91
CA ALA A 367 -27.48 -14.92 8.31
C ALA A 367 -27.09 -16.17 9.09
N ASP A 368 -27.37 -17.37 8.56
CA ASP A 368 -26.98 -18.63 9.20
C ASP A 368 -25.46 -18.77 9.31
N ALA A 369 -24.74 -18.44 8.23
CA ALA A 369 -23.28 -18.47 8.24
C ALA A 369 -22.67 -17.46 9.23
N LEU A 370 -23.28 -16.27 9.40
CA LEU A 370 -22.83 -15.27 10.36
C LEU A 370 -23.16 -15.67 11.81
N ALA A 371 -24.34 -16.25 12.05
CA ALA A 371 -24.75 -16.71 13.37
C ALA A 371 -23.83 -17.81 13.92
N GLY A 372 -23.33 -18.70 13.04
CA GLY A 372 -22.35 -19.74 13.40
C GLY A 372 -20.90 -19.26 13.49
N HIS A 373 -20.59 -18.02 13.12
CA HIS A 373 -19.22 -17.51 13.12
C HIS A 373 -18.78 -17.06 14.53
N SER A 374 -17.54 -17.37 14.93
CA SER A 374 -17.01 -17.13 16.29
C SER A 374 -17.10 -15.67 16.77
N GLU A 375 -16.80 -14.72 15.89
CA GLU A 375 -16.95 -13.28 16.15
C GLU A 375 -18.34 -12.75 15.79
N ALA A 376 -18.77 -12.90 14.53
CA ALA A 376 -20.03 -12.31 14.05
C ALA A 376 -21.27 -12.85 14.78
N GLY A 377 -21.25 -14.09 15.25
CA GLY A 377 -22.33 -14.68 16.05
C GLY A 377 -22.50 -14.06 17.44
N LYS A 378 -21.57 -13.18 17.86
CA LYS A 378 -21.69 -12.36 19.08
C LYS A 378 -22.28 -10.98 18.82
N ASP A 379 -22.49 -10.58 17.56
CA ASP A 379 -23.16 -9.33 17.23
C ASP A 379 -24.69 -9.51 17.32
N PRO A 380 -25.39 -8.83 18.26
CA PRO A 380 -26.84 -8.96 18.39
C PRO A 380 -27.58 -8.54 17.11
N MET A 381 -27.03 -7.64 16.29
CA MET A 381 -27.67 -7.21 15.05
C MET A 381 -27.72 -8.30 13.98
N VAL A 382 -26.73 -9.21 13.96
CA VAL A 382 -26.77 -10.37 13.06
C VAL A 382 -28.01 -11.22 13.36
N HIS A 383 -28.33 -11.40 14.64
CA HIS A 383 -29.49 -12.19 15.08
C HIS A 383 -30.82 -11.46 14.88
N VAL A 384 -30.86 -10.13 15.05
CA VAL A 384 -32.05 -9.34 14.66
C VAL A 384 -32.33 -9.49 13.15
N TRP A 385 -31.31 -9.34 12.31
CA TRP A 385 -31.46 -9.47 10.86
C TRP A 385 -31.75 -10.91 10.40
N ARG A 386 -31.22 -11.91 11.13
CA ARG A 386 -31.60 -13.30 10.93
C ARG A 386 -33.08 -13.52 11.24
N ALA A 387 -33.58 -12.94 12.34
CA ALA A 387 -35.01 -12.99 12.66
C ALA A 387 -35.85 -12.34 11.54
N CYS A 388 -35.44 -11.19 11.01
CA CYS A 388 -36.10 -10.57 9.86
C CYS A 388 -36.14 -11.48 8.63
N ALA A 389 -35.03 -12.13 8.27
CA ALA A 389 -34.99 -13.04 7.12
C ALA A 389 -36.02 -14.18 7.26
N TYR A 390 -36.08 -14.81 8.43
CA TYR A 390 -37.06 -15.86 8.70
C TYR A 390 -38.49 -15.33 8.85
N GLY A 391 -38.69 -14.10 9.34
CA GLY A 391 -39.99 -13.44 9.37
C GLY A 391 -40.54 -13.15 7.97
N GLN A 392 -39.71 -12.63 7.07
CA GLN A 392 -40.04 -12.46 5.65
C GLN A 392 -40.37 -13.81 4.98
N LYS A 393 -39.58 -14.86 5.26
CA LYS A 393 -39.83 -16.22 4.77
C LYS A 393 -41.15 -16.78 5.29
N HIS A 394 -41.44 -16.63 6.58
CA HIS A 394 -42.67 -17.08 7.20
C HIS A 394 -43.89 -16.41 6.57
N ARG A 395 -43.85 -15.08 6.40
CA ARG A 395 -44.92 -14.32 5.73
C ARG A 395 -45.16 -14.83 4.31
N TRP A 396 -44.10 -15.00 3.53
CA TRP A 396 -44.17 -15.50 2.15
C TRP A 396 -44.75 -16.92 2.07
N LEU A 397 -44.34 -17.82 2.97
CA LEU A 397 -44.87 -19.18 3.08
C LEU A 397 -46.37 -19.18 3.44
N ARG A 398 -46.78 -18.31 4.36
CA ARG A 398 -48.17 -18.18 4.81
C ARG A 398 -49.07 -17.68 3.67
N GLU A 399 -48.63 -16.64 2.98
CA GLU A 399 -49.34 -16.08 1.81
C GLU A 399 -49.42 -17.07 0.65
N GLY A 400 -48.39 -17.91 0.49
CA GLY A 400 -48.33 -18.98 -0.50
C GLY A 400 -49.06 -20.27 -0.11
N ALA A 401 -49.73 -20.32 1.04
CA ALA A 401 -50.38 -21.52 1.58
C ALA A 401 -49.45 -22.76 1.66
N ALA A 402 -48.21 -22.55 2.09
CA ALA A 402 -47.25 -23.62 2.33
C ALA A 402 -47.69 -24.54 3.49
N ASP A 403 -47.04 -25.70 3.61
CA ASP A 403 -47.36 -26.66 4.66
C ASP A 403 -46.97 -26.17 6.07
N GLU A 404 -47.66 -26.71 7.07
CA GLU A 404 -47.50 -26.33 8.48
C GLU A 404 -46.09 -26.63 9.02
N ALA A 405 -45.37 -27.61 8.48
CA ALA A 405 -44.00 -27.88 8.93
C ALA A 405 -43.04 -26.77 8.46
N SER A 406 -43.17 -26.31 7.22
CA SER A 406 -42.41 -25.18 6.69
C SER A 406 -42.66 -23.87 7.45
N LEU A 407 -43.93 -23.60 7.80
CA LEU A 407 -44.28 -22.44 8.63
C LEU A 407 -43.68 -22.52 10.03
N ARG A 408 -43.82 -23.67 10.70
CA ARG A 408 -43.22 -23.89 12.03
C ARG A 408 -41.71 -23.75 12.02
N GLN A 409 -41.03 -24.29 11.01
CA GLN A 409 -39.57 -24.17 10.89
C GLN A 409 -39.12 -22.70 10.77
N ALA A 410 -39.79 -21.91 9.92
CA ALA A 410 -39.48 -20.50 9.77
C ALA A 410 -39.75 -19.71 11.06
N ARG A 411 -40.88 -19.99 11.73
CA ARG A 411 -41.23 -19.39 13.02
C ARG A 411 -40.19 -19.71 14.11
N GLU A 412 -39.81 -20.98 14.26
CA GLU A 412 -38.83 -21.42 15.26
C GLU A 412 -37.45 -20.78 15.02
N ALA A 413 -37.02 -20.70 13.77
CA ALA A 413 -35.76 -20.04 13.43
C ALA A 413 -35.78 -18.53 13.70
N ALA A 414 -36.90 -17.85 13.44
CA ALA A 414 -37.10 -16.46 13.81
C ALA A 414 -37.06 -16.27 15.33
N LEU A 415 -37.80 -17.10 16.08
CA LEU A 415 -37.88 -17.04 17.54
C LEU A 415 -36.51 -17.25 18.20
N ALA A 416 -35.78 -18.29 17.81
CA ALA A 416 -34.43 -18.58 18.32
C ALA A 416 -33.45 -17.42 18.04
N SER A 417 -33.63 -16.71 16.91
CA SER A 417 -32.81 -15.55 16.58
C SER A 417 -33.17 -14.34 17.45
N VAL A 418 -34.46 -14.12 17.75
CA VAL A 418 -34.91 -13.08 18.69
C VAL A 418 -34.39 -13.35 20.10
N GLU A 419 -34.50 -14.59 20.58
CA GLU A 419 -33.94 -15.03 21.87
C GLU A 419 -32.44 -14.70 21.94
N ARG A 420 -31.69 -15.12 20.92
CA ARG A 420 -30.25 -14.90 20.88
C ARG A 420 -29.86 -13.42 20.84
N ALA A 421 -30.61 -12.60 20.11
CA ALA A 421 -30.42 -11.15 20.08
C ALA A 421 -30.66 -10.50 21.46
N VAL A 422 -31.67 -10.99 22.19
CA VAL A 422 -31.99 -10.55 23.55
C VAL A 422 -30.93 -10.99 24.56
N GLU A 423 -30.43 -12.22 24.48
CA GLU A 423 -29.33 -12.71 25.32
C GLU A 423 -28.07 -11.88 25.16
N LEU A 424 -27.70 -11.53 23.93
CA LEU A 424 -26.52 -10.73 23.62
C LEU A 424 -26.71 -9.24 23.92
N SER A 425 -27.96 -8.77 24.03
CA SER A 425 -28.29 -7.37 24.33
C SER A 425 -29.47 -7.29 25.31
N PRO A 426 -29.25 -7.58 26.61
CA PRO A 426 -30.32 -7.70 27.59
C PRO A 426 -31.02 -6.37 27.89
N GLU A 427 -30.28 -5.25 27.80
CA GLU A 427 -30.77 -3.91 28.12
C GLU A 427 -31.95 -3.48 27.23
N PRO A 428 -33.17 -3.30 27.77
CA PRO A 428 -34.37 -3.01 26.98
C PRO A 428 -34.28 -1.73 26.14
N THR A 429 -33.41 -0.79 26.51
CA THR A 429 -33.20 0.49 25.82
C THR A 429 -32.14 0.43 24.73
N SER A 430 -31.46 -0.70 24.55
CA SER A 430 -30.44 -0.90 23.53
C SER A 430 -31.04 -0.84 22.11
N THR A 431 -30.19 -0.53 21.13
CA THR A 431 -30.60 -0.43 19.72
C THR A 431 -31.24 -1.73 19.21
N PRO A 432 -30.66 -2.93 19.40
CA PRO A 432 -31.29 -4.20 18.99
C PRO A 432 -32.67 -4.40 19.64
N ARG A 433 -32.82 -4.09 20.93
CA ARG A 433 -34.09 -4.26 21.66
C ARG A 433 -35.17 -3.30 21.18
N LYS A 434 -34.83 -2.03 20.93
CA LYS A 434 -35.75 -1.05 20.34
C LYS A 434 -36.18 -1.47 18.93
N LEU A 435 -35.25 -1.95 18.11
CA LEU A 435 -35.56 -2.39 16.76
C LEU A 435 -36.46 -3.63 16.75
N LEU A 436 -36.20 -4.63 17.61
CA LEU A 436 -37.08 -5.81 17.73
C LEU A 436 -38.52 -5.44 18.09
N ARG A 437 -38.73 -4.48 19.01
CA ARG A 437 -40.08 -3.99 19.33
C ARG A 437 -40.75 -3.35 18.12
N ARG A 438 -40.03 -2.50 17.39
CA ARG A 438 -40.55 -1.84 16.17
C ARG A 438 -40.90 -2.85 15.08
N LEU A 439 -40.02 -3.82 14.82
CA LEU A 439 -40.24 -4.86 13.82
C LEU A 439 -41.44 -5.76 14.15
N LEU A 440 -41.69 -6.00 15.45
CA LEU A 440 -42.79 -6.84 15.94
C LEU A 440 -44.13 -6.09 15.93
N ASP A 441 -44.14 -4.80 16.32
CA ASP A 441 -45.36 -3.99 16.37
C ASP A 441 -45.08 -2.53 16.01
N PRO A 442 -44.93 -2.21 14.70
CA PRO A 442 -44.58 -0.86 14.25
C PRO A 442 -45.61 0.18 14.70
N LYS A 443 -46.90 -0.21 14.73
CA LYS A 443 -48.00 0.69 15.10
C LYS A 443 -47.93 1.07 16.58
N ALA A 444 -47.69 0.12 17.48
CA ALA A 444 -47.57 0.41 18.90
C ALA A 444 -46.33 1.26 19.21
N GLU A 445 -45.24 1.08 18.47
CA GLU A 445 -43.97 1.80 18.64
C GLU A 445 -43.89 3.12 17.85
N GLN A 446 -44.95 3.50 17.14
CA GLN A 446 -44.98 4.68 16.23
C GLN A 446 -43.82 4.66 15.21
N GLY A 447 -43.45 3.45 14.76
CA GLY A 447 -42.38 3.20 13.80
C GLY A 447 -42.84 3.28 12.34
N ASP A 448 -41.89 3.13 11.42
CA ASP A 448 -42.17 3.03 10.00
C ASP A 448 -42.97 1.74 9.70
N PRO A 449 -44.15 1.82 9.07
CA PRO A 449 -44.96 0.63 8.78
C PRO A 449 -44.29 -0.35 7.81
N THR A 450 -43.22 0.05 7.11
CA THR A 450 -42.42 -0.83 6.25
C THR A 450 -41.38 -1.64 7.03
N GLU A 451 -41.03 -1.23 8.25
CA GLU A 451 -40.16 -2.00 9.15
C GLU A 451 -40.98 -3.02 9.94
N ASN A 452 -41.57 -4.01 9.25
CA ASN A 452 -42.56 -4.90 9.83
C ASN A 452 -42.26 -6.39 9.63
N ASP A 453 -40.99 -6.76 9.48
CA ASP A 453 -40.57 -8.14 9.16
C ASP A 453 -41.03 -9.19 10.18
N LEU A 454 -41.31 -8.78 11.43
CA LEU A 454 -41.76 -9.66 12.51
C LEU A 454 -43.24 -9.47 12.88
N GLU A 455 -43.99 -8.61 12.18
CA GLU A 455 -45.38 -8.26 12.54
C GLU A 455 -46.33 -9.47 12.52
N ASP A 456 -46.00 -10.51 11.74
CA ASP A 456 -46.74 -11.77 11.70
C ASP A 456 -46.76 -12.50 13.06
N PHE A 457 -45.80 -12.20 13.94
CA PHE A 457 -45.65 -12.81 15.26
C PHE A 457 -46.08 -11.89 16.40
N LYS A 458 -46.71 -10.74 16.12
CA LYS A 458 -47.06 -9.75 17.15
C LYS A 458 -47.98 -10.29 18.25
N ASP A 459 -48.82 -11.26 17.90
CA ASP A 459 -49.80 -11.91 18.79
C ASP A 459 -49.27 -13.24 19.34
N ASP A 460 -48.04 -13.62 18.98
CA ASP A 460 -47.40 -14.85 19.44
C ASP A 460 -46.87 -14.70 20.88
N ASP A 461 -47.32 -15.57 21.79
CA ASP A 461 -46.97 -15.51 23.21
C ASP A 461 -45.46 -15.57 23.46
N ALA A 462 -44.73 -16.41 22.71
CA ALA A 462 -43.29 -16.55 22.89
C ALA A 462 -42.55 -15.27 22.49
N PHE A 463 -42.87 -14.71 21.31
CA PHE A 463 -42.27 -13.45 20.86
C PHE A 463 -42.59 -12.30 21.80
N ARG A 464 -43.82 -12.20 22.29
CA ARG A 464 -44.22 -11.14 23.25
C ARG A 464 -43.43 -11.25 24.55
N ALA A 465 -43.29 -12.45 25.09
CA ALA A 465 -42.56 -12.69 26.34
C ALA A 465 -41.10 -12.23 26.23
N ILE A 466 -40.41 -12.61 25.15
CA ILE A 466 -38.99 -12.31 24.93
C ILE A 466 -38.77 -10.84 24.60
N VAL A 467 -39.54 -10.28 23.66
CA VAL A 467 -39.32 -8.92 23.15
C VAL A 467 -39.75 -7.86 24.16
N ARG A 468 -40.90 -8.04 24.81
CA ARG A 468 -41.51 -7.08 25.74
C ARG A 468 -41.17 -7.35 27.22
N GLY A 469 -40.61 -8.52 27.55
CA GLY A 469 -40.23 -8.87 28.91
C GLY A 469 -41.43 -9.02 29.86
N ARG A 470 -42.56 -9.54 29.36
CA ARG A 470 -43.80 -9.75 30.12
C ARG A 470 -44.14 -11.22 30.26
#